data_AF-M3AAH9-F1
#
_entry.id   AF-M3AAH9-F1
#
_cell.length_a   1.000
_cell.length_b   1.000
_cell.length_c   1.000
_cell.angle_alpha   90.00
_cell.angle_beta   90.00
_cell.angle_gamma   90.00
#
_symmetry.space_group_name_H-M   'P 1'
#
loop_
_entity.id
_entity.type
_entity.pdbx_description
1 polymer ?
#
loop_
_entity_poly.entity_id
_entity_poly.type
_entity_poly.pdbx_seq_one_letter_code
_entity_poly.pdbx_strand_id
1 'polypeptide(L)'
;MTDGLIDGLLRWAHVGGALVWIGHNYANFISRPHFVPFAGEAAPADPSGNDFQARLSREHGTFRWASVLVWLTGLAMLARAGLVADALALKGAAAPIGLGFWIGTVMVLNLWLVLWPHQKKVLGFVPAPMAERARCSRVTFLSARVNTMLSIPLLFLMVAGAHGLLID
;
A
#
# COMPACT_ATOMS: atom_id res chain seq x y z
N MET A 1 27.55 14.27 13.42
CA MET A 1 27.49 12.81 13.20
C MET A 1 26.08 12.24 13.39
N THR A 2 25.28 12.75 14.33
CA THR A 2 23.92 12.26 14.62
C THR A 2 22.91 12.50 13.49
N ASP A 3 22.96 13.65 12.81
CA ASP A 3 21.98 13.97 11.76
C ASP A 3 22.07 13.07 10.53
N GLY A 4 23.28 12.81 10.04
CA GLY A 4 23.48 11.90 8.91
C GLY A 4 23.07 10.45 9.21
N LEU A 5 23.24 10.02 10.47
CA LEU A 5 22.75 8.71 10.92
C LEU A 5 21.22 8.64 10.89
N ILE A 6 20.54 9.69 11.38
CA ILE A 6 19.08 9.78 11.36
C ILE A 6 18.56 9.77 9.92
N ASP A 7 19.17 10.55 9.03
CA ASP A 7 18.78 10.59 7.61
C ASP A 7 18.96 9.23 6.93
N GLY A 8 20.09 8.55 7.23
CA GLY A 8 20.36 7.21 6.74
C GLY A 8 19.33 6.19 7.23
N LEU A 9 19.02 6.21 8.53
CA LEU A 9 18.03 5.31 9.14
C LEU A 9 16.62 5.54 8.60
N LEU A 10 16.20 6.80 8.42
CA LEU A 10 14.90 7.13 7.84
C LEU A 10 14.77 6.60 6.42
N ARG A 11 15.79 6.81 5.57
CA ARG A 11 15.81 6.28 4.20
C ARG A 11 15.79 4.76 4.18
N TRP A 12 16.58 4.10 5.03
CA TRP A 12 16.60 2.65 5.16
C TRP A 12 15.24 2.09 5.59
N ALA A 13 14.61 2.68 6.60
CA ALA A 13 13.29 2.30 7.06
C ALA A 13 12.22 2.53 5.99
N HIS A 14 12.30 3.65 5.26
CA HIS A 14 11.39 3.98 4.16
C HIS A 14 11.49 2.95 3.02
N VAL A 15 12.71 2.67 2.55
CA VAL A 15 12.94 1.69 1.47
C VAL A 15 12.56 0.28 1.91
N GLY A 16 12.95 -0.13 3.12
CA GLY A 16 12.58 -1.43 3.68
C GLY A 16 11.06 -1.61 3.81
N GLY A 17 10.36 -0.59 4.30
CA GLY A 17 8.89 -0.58 4.34
C GLY A 17 8.27 -0.61 2.95
N ALA A 18 8.84 0.11 1.98
CA ALA A 18 8.34 0.15 0.61
C ALA A 18 8.48 -1.21 -0.08
N LEU A 19 9.59 -1.94 0.16
CA LEU A 19 9.77 -3.31 -0.32
C LEU A 19 8.67 -4.24 0.19
N VAL A 20 8.29 -4.13 1.47
CA VAL A 20 7.21 -4.94 2.04
C VAL A 20 5.84 -4.52 1.49
N TRP A 21 5.54 -3.22 1.51
CA TRP A 21 4.21 -2.73 1.13
C TRP A 21 3.96 -2.81 -0.38
N ILE A 22 4.82 -2.17 -1.18
CA ILE A 22 4.66 -2.14 -2.63
C ILE A 22 4.98 -3.51 -3.21
N GLY A 23 6.00 -4.21 -2.70
CA GLY A 23 6.27 -5.60 -3.10
C GLY A 23 5.08 -6.53 -2.87
N HIS A 24 4.34 -6.36 -1.77
CA HIS A 24 3.08 -7.09 -1.56
C HIS A 24 2.02 -6.75 -2.62
N ASN A 25 1.85 -5.47 -2.98
CA ASN A 25 0.91 -5.06 -4.04
C ASN A 25 1.24 -5.74 -5.38
N TYR A 26 2.52 -5.80 -5.77
CA TYR A 26 2.94 -6.43 -7.03
C TYR A 26 2.86 -7.96 -6.96
N ALA A 27 3.26 -8.59 -5.86
CA ALA A 27 3.11 -10.03 -5.67
C ALA A 27 1.63 -10.46 -5.77
N ASN A 28 0.73 -9.69 -5.15
CA ASN A 28 -0.71 -9.90 -5.26
C ASN A 28 -1.24 -9.68 -6.68
N PHE A 29 -0.72 -8.70 -7.40
CA PHE A 29 -1.07 -8.43 -8.79
C PHE A 29 -0.72 -9.59 -9.72
N ILE A 30 0.51 -10.07 -9.65
CA ILE A 30 1.03 -11.13 -10.50
C ILE A 30 0.41 -12.49 -10.15
N SER A 31 0.28 -12.80 -8.85
CA SER A 31 -0.23 -14.11 -8.41
C SER A 31 -1.74 -14.29 -8.59
N ARG A 32 -2.51 -13.19 -8.74
CA ARG A 32 -3.98 -13.23 -8.82
C ARG A 32 -4.50 -12.26 -9.88
N PRO A 33 -4.18 -12.45 -11.18
CA PRO A 33 -4.49 -11.46 -12.22
C PRO A 33 -6.00 -11.23 -12.41
N HIS A 34 -6.83 -12.24 -12.18
CA HIS A 34 -8.27 -12.18 -12.35
C HIS A 34 -9.04 -12.28 -11.04
N PHE A 35 -10.22 -11.66 -11.00
CA PHE A 35 -11.12 -11.75 -9.87
C PHE A 35 -11.80 -13.11 -9.81
N VAL A 36 -11.76 -13.75 -8.64
CA VAL A 36 -12.51 -14.98 -8.35
C VAL A 36 -13.57 -14.65 -7.27
N PRO A 37 -14.86 -14.85 -7.55
CA PRO A 37 -15.93 -14.62 -6.58
C PRO A 37 -15.74 -15.42 -5.29
N PHE A 38 -16.23 -14.89 -4.19
CA PHE A 38 -16.20 -15.59 -2.91
C PHE A 38 -17.26 -16.72 -2.94
N ALA A 39 -16.84 -17.98 -2.81
CA ALA A 39 -17.71 -19.16 -2.98
C ALA A 39 -18.29 -19.74 -1.68
N GLY A 40 -18.09 -19.08 -0.52
CA GLY A 40 -18.59 -19.58 0.77
C GLY A 40 -17.78 -20.75 1.34
N GLU A 41 -18.13 -21.16 2.56
CA GLU A 41 -17.45 -22.24 3.31
C GLU A 41 -17.87 -23.66 2.87
N ALA A 42 -18.93 -23.78 2.06
CA ALA A 42 -19.47 -25.04 1.56
C ALA A 42 -18.88 -25.47 0.20
N ALA A 43 -18.03 -24.65 -0.42
CA ALA A 43 -17.25 -25.08 -1.57
C ALA A 43 -16.31 -26.23 -1.11
N PRO A 44 -16.20 -27.34 -1.86
CA PRO A 44 -15.32 -28.42 -1.48
C PRO A 44 -13.94 -27.85 -1.19
N ALA A 45 -13.36 -28.28 -0.07
CA ALA A 45 -11.96 -28.04 0.22
C ALA A 45 -11.15 -28.70 -0.91
N ASP A 46 -10.94 -27.97 -2.00
CA ASP A 46 -9.86 -28.21 -2.94
C ASP A 46 -8.61 -28.53 -2.11
N PRO A 47 -7.76 -29.51 -2.41
CA PRO A 47 -6.54 -29.80 -1.65
C PRO A 47 -5.62 -28.59 -1.31
N SER A 48 -5.93 -27.37 -1.79
CA SER A 48 -5.56 -26.05 -1.25
C SER A 48 -6.36 -25.58 0.00
N GLY A 49 -6.98 -26.51 0.74
CA GLY A 49 -8.34 -26.42 1.27
C GLY A 49 -8.57 -25.89 2.68
N ASN A 50 -8.31 -24.61 2.86
CA ASN A 50 -9.45 -23.76 3.17
C ASN A 50 -9.15 -22.39 2.54
N ASP A 51 -9.87 -21.99 1.49
CA ASP A 51 -9.67 -20.69 0.83
C ASP A 51 -9.71 -19.55 1.86
N PHE A 52 -10.50 -19.71 2.93
CA PHE A 52 -10.48 -18.83 4.10
C PHE A 52 -9.17 -18.93 4.91
N GLN A 53 -8.70 -20.11 5.32
CA GLN A 53 -7.43 -20.25 6.07
C GLN A 53 -6.19 -19.89 5.25
N ALA A 54 -6.17 -20.16 3.95
CA ALA A 54 -5.12 -19.76 3.02
C ALA A 54 -5.11 -18.23 2.76
N ARG A 55 -6.27 -17.56 2.92
CA ARG A 55 -6.38 -16.09 2.91
C ARG A 55 -6.07 -15.48 4.27
N LEU A 56 -6.40 -16.16 5.36
CA LEU A 56 -6.11 -15.80 6.74
C LEU A 56 -4.59 -15.86 7.01
N SER A 57 -3.92 -16.93 6.57
CA SER A 57 -2.47 -17.12 6.70
C SER A 57 -1.65 -16.14 5.84
N ARG A 58 -2.27 -15.51 4.84
CA ARG A 58 -1.67 -14.49 3.98
C ARG A 58 -1.92 -13.06 4.44
N GLU A 59 -2.80 -12.84 5.40
CA GLU A 59 -3.13 -11.50 5.87
C GLU A 59 -2.16 -11.05 6.96
N HIS A 60 -0.92 -10.81 6.54
CA HIS A 60 0.07 -10.20 7.43
C HIS A 60 -0.25 -8.72 7.54
N GLY A 61 -0.82 -8.30 8.69
CA GLY A 61 -0.93 -6.88 9.07
C GLY A 61 0.40 -6.11 8.92
N THR A 62 1.52 -6.83 8.81
CA THR A 62 2.85 -6.35 8.39
C THR A 62 2.80 -5.45 7.14
N PHE A 63 2.10 -5.80 6.06
CA PHE A 63 2.08 -4.94 4.87
C PHE A 63 1.28 -3.64 5.11
N ARG A 64 0.21 -3.73 5.91
CA ARG A 64 -0.61 -2.58 6.29
C ARG A 64 0.18 -1.60 7.13
N TRP A 65 0.90 -2.10 8.14
CA TRP A 65 1.75 -1.25 8.97
C TRP A 65 3.01 -0.78 8.23
N ALA A 66 3.54 -1.56 7.28
CA ALA A 66 4.60 -1.08 6.39
C ALA A 66 4.16 0.15 5.57
N SER A 67 2.90 0.22 5.13
CA SER A 67 2.39 1.43 4.45
C SER A 67 2.43 2.69 5.33
N VAL A 68 2.12 2.54 6.62
CA VAL A 68 2.17 3.62 7.60
C VAL A 68 3.62 4.01 7.87
N LEU A 69 4.51 3.03 8.03
CA LEU A 69 5.95 3.27 8.21
C LEU A 69 6.52 4.07 7.04
N VAL A 70 6.23 3.67 5.79
CA VAL A 70 6.68 4.38 4.58
C VAL A 70 6.13 5.80 4.57
N TRP A 71 4.84 5.99 4.82
CA TRP A 71 4.22 7.30 4.82
C TRP A 71 4.81 8.23 5.88
N LEU A 72 4.98 7.75 7.12
CA LEU A 72 5.57 8.52 8.22
C LEU A 72 7.05 8.86 7.98
N THR A 73 7.84 7.90 7.51
CA THR A 73 9.26 8.13 7.21
C THR A 73 9.43 9.09 6.03
N GLY A 74 8.57 9.03 5.02
CA GLY A 74 8.55 9.99 3.91
C GLY A 74 8.22 11.42 4.37
N LEU A 75 7.20 11.56 5.23
CA LEU A 75 6.86 12.84 5.84
C LEU A 75 8.00 13.38 6.72
N ALA A 76 8.63 12.52 7.52
CA ALA A 76 9.76 12.89 8.36
C ALA A 76 10.96 13.37 7.53
N MET A 77 11.26 12.70 6.41
CA MET A 77 12.30 13.15 5.48
C MET A 77 11.98 14.51 4.85
N LEU A 78 10.73 14.75 4.44
CA LEU A 78 10.30 16.08 3.95
C LEU A 78 10.43 17.15 5.02
N ALA A 79 10.08 16.83 6.27
CA ALA A 79 10.20 17.75 7.41
C ALA A 79 11.65 18.13 7.68
N ARG A 80 12.55 17.14 7.66
CA ARG A 80 13.99 17.37 7.87
C ARG A 80 14.64 18.14 6.72
N ALA A 81 14.13 17.98 5.50
CA ALA A 81 14.55 18.78 4.35
C ALA A 81 13.97 20.21 4.34
N GLY A 82 13.05 20.54 5.25
CA GLY A 82 12.35 21.84 5.25
C GLY A 82 11.35 22.00 4.10
N LEU A 83 10.97 20.91 3.44
CA LEU A 83 10.18 20.94 2.19
C LEU A 83 8.69 20.64 2.39
N VAL A 84 8.21 20.45 3.62
CA VAL A 84 6.81 20.01 3.87
C VAL A 84 5.79 20.96 3.25
N ALA A 85 5.91 22.27 3.50
CA ALA A 85 4.93 23.25 3.01
C ALA A 85 4.88 23.28 1.48
N ASP A 86 6.05 23.34 0.83
CA ASP A 86 6.15 23.42 -0.62
C ASP A 86 5.76 22.11 -1.31
N ALA A 87 6.14 20.95 -0.74
CA ALA A 87 5.76 19.65 -1.25
C ALA A 87 4.24 19.44 -1.15
N LEU A 88 3.63 19.72 0.00
CA LEU A 88 2.19 19.57 0.17
C LEU A 88 1.39 20.56 -0.69
N ALA A 89 1.92 21.76 -0.91
CA ALA A 89 1.34 22.77 -1.79
C ALA A 89 1.69 22.60 -3.28
N LEU A 90 2.48 21.57 -3.63
CA LEU A 90 2.95 21.29 -4.99
C LEU A 90 3.67 22.48 -5.65
N LYS A 91 4.60 23.12 -4.93
CA LYS A 91 5.31 24.32 -5.38
C LYS A 91 6.77 24.05 -5.76
N GLY A 92 7.23 24.72 -6.81
CA GLY A 92 8.63 24.77 -7.23
C GLY A 92 9.26 23.38 -7.42
N ALA A 93 10.53 23.27 -7.07
CA ALA A 93 11.29 22.01 -7.17
C ALA A 93 10.75 20.90 -6.25
N ALA A 94 9.93 21.22 -5.24
CA ALA A 94 9.31 20.24 -4.36
C ALA A 94 8.01 19.63 -4.93
N ALA A 95 7.48 20.16 -6.03
CA ALA A 95 6.22 19.69 -6.60
C ALA A 95 6.23 18.19 -7.00
N PRO A 96 7.29 17.64 -7.64
CA PRO A 96 7.31 16.23 -8.01
C PRO A 96 7.30 15.27 -6.80
N ILE A 97 8.11 15.58 -5.77
CA ILE A 97 8.13 14.76 -4.55
C ILE A 97 6.83 14.91 -3.75
N GLY A 98 6.23 16.11 -3.78
CA GLY A 98 4.91 16.38 -3.23
C GLY A 98 3.79 15.59 -3.90
N LEU A 99 3.82 15.49 -5.23
CA LEU A 99 2.87 14.66 -5.98
C LEU A 99 3.01 13.18 -5.61
N GLY A 100 4.26 12.70 -5.49
CA GLY A 100 4.55 11.37 -4.98
C GLY A 100 3.97 11.16 -3.58
N PHE A 101 4.17 12.10 -2.66
CA PHE A 101 3.62 12.04 -1.32
C PHE A 101 2.08 11.95 -1.31
N TRP A 102 1.40 12.73 -2.15
CA TRP A 102 -0.06 12.70 -2.26
C TRP A 102 -0.59 11.38 -2.83
N ILE A 103 0.05 10.84 -3.88
CA ILE A 103 -0.28 9.50 -4.41
C ILE A 103 -0.12 8.44 -3.32
N GLY A 104 1.00 8.48 -2.58
CA GLY A 104 1.24 7.58 -1.45
C GLY A 104 0.18 7.72 -0.35
N THR A 105 -0.23 8.95 -0.04
CA THR A 105 -1.31 9.24 0.92
C THR A 105 -2.64 8.62 0.48
N VAL A 106 -3.04 8.81 -0.77
CA VAL A 106 -4.25 8.20 -1.33
C VAL A 106 -4.19 6.68 -1.26
N MET A 107 -3.03 6.07 -1.54
CA MET A 107 -2.86 4.63 -1.45
C MET A 107 -2.98 4.10 -0.01
N VAL A 108 -2.42 4.82 0.98
CA VAL A 108 -2.59 4.50 2.42
C VAL A 108 -4.06 4.60 2.80
N LEU A 109 -4.75 5.68 2.42
CA LEU A 109 -6.17 5.85 2.73
C LEU A 109 -7.03 4.77 2.08
N ASN A 110 -6.79 4.43 0.81
CA ASN A 110 -7.48 3.34 0.13
C ASN A 110 -7.24 2.00 0.85
N LEU A 111 -6.00 1.73 1.29
CA LEU A 111 -5.69 0.53 2.05
C LEU A 111 -6.43 0.46 3.40
N TRP A 112 -6.39 1.53 4.18
CA TRP A 112 -6.91 1.52 5.55
C TRP A 112 -8.42 1.76 5.64
N LEU A 113 -8.98 2.60 4.78
CA LEU A 113 -10.38 3.03 4.83
C LEU A 113 -11.28 2.25 3.87
N VAL A 114 -10.73 1.68 2.78
CA VAL A 114 -11.52 0.93 1.79
C VAL A 114 -11.19 -0.55 1.84
N LEU A 115 -9.94 -0.95 1.58
CA LEU A 115 -9.54 -2.35 1.48
C LEU A 115 -9.78 -3.08 2.80
N TRP A 116 -9.21 -2.57 3.89
CA TRP A 116 -9.21 -3.27 5.17
C TRP A 116 -10.61 -3.50 5.75
N PRO A 117 -11.54 -2.53 5.80
CA PRO A 117 -12.89 -2.76 6.30
C PRO A 117 -13.67 -3.82 5.52
N HIS A 118 -13.50 -3.88 4.20
CA HIS A 118 -14.14 -4.89 3.36
C HIS A 118 -13.45 -6.26 3.51
N GLN A 119 -12.12 -6.27 3.60
CA GLN A 119 -11.35 -7.49 3.80
C GLN A 119 -11.70 -8.17 5.13
N LYS A 120 -11.92 -7.41 6.22
CA LYS A 120 -12.40 -7.94 7.51
C LYS A 120 -13.68 -8.76 7.36
N LYS A 121 -14.63 -8.32 6.54
CA LYS A 121 -15.89 -9.03 6.28
C LYS A 121 -15.67 -10.29 5.45
N VAL A 122 -14.81 -10.22 4.43
CA VAL A 122 -14.44 -11.39 3.60
C VAL A 122 -13.78 -12.48 4.47
N LEU A 123 -12.88 -12.07 5.36
CA LEU A 123 -12.15 -12.92 6.31
C LEU A 123 -12.93 -13.26 7.58
N GLY A 124 -14.20 -12.88 7.69
CA GLY A 124 -15.05 -13.25 8.82
C GLY A 124 -14.67 -12.62 10.17
N PHE A 125 -13.72 -11.68 10.22
CA PHE A 125 -13.45 -10.89 11.43
C PHE A 125 -14.64 -10.00 11.82
N VAL A 126 -15.46 -9.64 10.84
CA VAL A 126 -16.75 -8.97 11.04
C VAL A 126 -17.82 -9.85 10.40
N PRO A 127 -18.85 -10.30 11.16
CA PRO A 127 -19.94 -11.09 10.63
C PRO A 127 -20.65 -10.35 9.48
N ALA A 128 -20.89 -11.05 8.37
CA ALA A 128 -21.61 -10.50 7.22
C ALA A 128 -22.28 -11.64 6.42
N PRO A 129 -23.49 -11.43 5.86
CA PRO A 129 -24.14 -12.41 5.00
C PRO A 129 -23.30 -12.76 3.75
N MET A 130 -23.53 -13.94 3.16
CA MET A 130 -22.80 -14.41 1.96
C MET A 130 -22.81 -13.39 0.81
N ALA A 131 -23.97 -12.82 0.50
CA ALA A 131 -24.10 -11.80 -0.55
C ALA A 131 -23.23 -10.57 -0.29
N GLU A 132 -23.12 -10.15 0.98
CA GLU A 132 -22.26 -9.02 1.36
C GLU A 132 -20.78 -9.40 1.27
N ARG A 133 -20.39 -10.59 1.72
CA ARG A 133 -19.01 -11.09 1.60
C ARG A 133 -18.55 -11.17 0.14
N ALA A 134 -19.43 -11.62 -0.77
CA ALA A 134 -19.17 -11.63 -2.21
C ALA A 134 -18.99 -10.23 -2.81
N ARG A 135 -19.80 -9.24 -2.38
CA ARG A 135 -19.58 -7.84 -2.79
C ARG A 135 -18.27 -7.28 -2.24
N CYS A 136 -17.97 -7.56 -0.98
CA CYS A 136 -16.74 -7.10 -0.31
C CYS A 136 -15.48 -7.69 -0.93
N SER A 137 -15.53 -8.94 -1.42
CA SER A 137 -14.37 -9.55 -2.10
C SER A 137 -14.02 -8.82 -3.40
N ARG A 138 -15.03 -8.38 -4.16
CA ARG A 138 -14.82 -7.55 -5.36
C ARG A 138 -14.21 -6.19 -5.01
N VAL A 139 -14.72 -5.53 -3.97
CA VAL A 139 -14.17 -4.24 -3.50
C VAL A 139 -12.72 -4.40 -3.07
N THR A 140 -12.41 -5.45 -2.30
CA THR A 140 -11.05 -5.77 -1.84
C THR A 140 -10.10 -5.98 -3.02
N PHE A 141 -10.54 -6.75 -4.04
CA PHE A 141 -9.75 -6.99 -5.25
C PHE A 141 -9.48 -5.70 -6.03
N LEU A 142 -10.51 -4.90 -6.30
CA LEU A 142 -10.36 -3.65 -7.07
C LEU A 142 -9.51 -2.63 -6.30
N SER A 143 -9.70 -2.50 -5.00
CA SER A 143 -8.91 -1.61 -4.15
C SER A 143 -7.43 -1.98 -4.16
N ALA A 144 -7.09 -3.28 -4.14
CA ALA A 144 -5.71 -3.74 -4.30
C ALA A 144 -5.12 -3.36 -5.67
N ARG A 145 -5.91 -3.48 -6.75
CA ARG A 145 -5.50 -3.09 -8.11
C ARG A 145 -5.24 -1.60 -8.24
N VAL A 146 -6.10 -0.76 -7.66
CA VAL A 146 -5.89 0.69 -7.60
C VAL A 146 -4.56 1.00 -6.94
N ASN A 147 -4.25 0.37 -5.80
CA ASN A 147 -2.96 0.58 -5.14
C ASN A 147 -1.76 0.14 -6.00
N THR A 148 -1.83 -0.99 -6.70
CA THR A 148 -0.76 -1.41 -7.62
C THR A 148 -0.58 -0.43 -8.79
N MET A 149 -1.68 0.05 -9.38
CA MET A 149 -1.60 0.97 -10.52
C MET A 149 -1.07 2.34 -10.10
N LEU A 150 -1.51 2.87 -8.95
CA LEU A 150 -1.01 4.12 -8.39
C LEU A 150 0.47 4.03 -7.95
N SER A 151 0.95 2.83 -7.57
CA SER A 151 2.36 2.67 -7.21
C SER A 151 3.32 2.87 -8.38
N ILE A 152 2.87 2.71 -9.64
CA ILE A 152 3.71 2.89 -10.82
C ILE A 152 4.21 4.34 -10.94
N PRO A 153 3.33 5.38 -11.06
CA PRO A 153 3.79 6.76 -11.08
C PRO A 153 4.42 7.21 -9.76
N LEU A 154 3.98 6.67 -8.62
CA LEU A 154 4.62 6.93 -7.32
C LEU A 154 6.11 6.57 -7.34
N LEU A 155 6.43 5.33 -7.75
CA LEU A 155 7.81 4.85 -7.81
C LEU A 155 8.64 5.67 -8.79
N PHE A 156 8.08 6.02 -9.95
CA PHE A 156 8.73 6.90 -10.90
C PHE A 156 9.12 8.25 -10.27
N LEU A 157 8.17 8.94 -9.62
CA LEU A 157 8.42 10.24 -9.00
C LEU A 157 9.47 10.16 -7.88
N MET A 158 9.45 9.08 -7.09
CA MET A 158 10.41 8.88 -5.99
C MET A 158 11.83 8.62 -6.51
N VAL A 159 11.97 7.79 -7.55
CA VAL A 159 13.28 7.51 -8.18
C VAL A 159 13.79 8.75 -8.92
N ALA A 160 12.95 9.39 -9.71
CA ALA A 160 13.32 10.56 -10.50
C ALA A 160 13.73 11.74 -9.61
N GLY A 161 13.03 11.97 -8.50
CA GLY A 161 13.40 12.99 -7.50
C GLY A 161 14.70 12.68 -6.74
N ALA A 162 15.01 11.39 -6.50
CA ALA A 162 16.24 11.00 -5.81
C ALA A 162 17.50 11.04 -6.68
N HIS A 163 17.35 10.91 -8.00
CA HIS A 163 18.46 10.80 -8.96
C HIS A 163 18.59 12.00 -9.91
N GLY A 164 17.91 13.13 -9.60
CA GLY A 164 18.08 14.39 -10.33
C GLY A 164 17.41 14.44 -11.69
N LEU A 165 16.58 13.45 -12.06
CA LEU A 165 15.95 13.39 -13.38
C LEU A 165 14.86 14.47 -13.59
N LEU A 166 14.50 15.20 -12.53
CA LEU A 166 13.45 16.23 -12.50
C LEU A 166 13.93 17.55 -11.89
N ILE A 167 15.25 17.71 -11.72
CA ILE A 167 15.87 18.88 -11.08
C ILE A 167 16.91 19.46 -12.04
N ASP A 168 16.44 19.91 -13.21
CA ASP A 168 17.19 20.79 -14.13
C ASP A 168 16.59 22.21 -14.05
#